data_AF-A0A1F6NTN1-F1
#
_entry.id   AF-A0A1F6NTN1-F1
#
_cell.length_a   1.000
_cell.length_b   1.000
_cell.length_c   1.000
_cell.angle_alpha   90.00
_cell.angle_beta   90.00
_cell.angle_gamma   90.00
#
_symmetry.space_group_name_H-M   'P 1'
#
loop_
_entity.id
_entity.type
_entity.pdbx_description
1 polymer ?
#
loop_
_entity_poly.entity_id
_entity_poly.type
_entity_poly.pdbx_seq_one_letter_code
_entity_poly.pdbx_strand_id
1 'polypeptide(L)'
;IDGQNLYMGIKSCKPVWKLDLAKFRNYLLYKYKIGRAYYFLGYMSEENQELYNDIQEAGFILVFKQHNPSMLGKKKGNVDSDIIFNIMKKLYKKEPFDKILLVSGDGDYKMLVDFLIVEEKFSKILFPNKQFASSLYKKIPNKYYDYLENEGVKRKIK
;
A
#
# COMPACT_ATOMS: atom_id res chain seq x y z
N ILE A 1 -2.65 0.87 -1.41
CA ILE A 1 -1.89 0.64 -0.16
C ILE A 1 -2.36 -0.70 0.38
N ASP A 2 -1.44 -1.62 0.59
CA ASP A 2 -1.70 -2.85 1.32
C ASP A 2 -1.63 -2.53 2.82
N GLY A 3 -2.79 -2.45 3.46
CA GLY A 3 -2.88 -1.97 4.84
C GLY A 3 -2.25 -2.92 5.86
N GLN A 4 -2.36 -4.23 5.63
CA GLN A 4 -1.75 -5.23 6.50
C GLN A 4 -0.24 -5.20 6.37
N ASN A 5 0.28 -5.15 5.14
CA ASN A 5 1.73 -5.09 4.91
C ASN A 5 2.34 -3.78 5.44
N LEU A 6 1.65 -2.65 5.26
CA LEU A 6 2.06 -1.38 5.87
C LEU A 6 2.17 -1.49 7.38
N TYR A 7 1.11 -1.94 8.05
CA TYR A 7 1.08 -2.05 9.51
C TYR A 7 2.15 -3.00 10.05
N MET A 8 2.26 -4.21 9.48
CA MET A 8 3.23 -5.21 9.91
C MET A 8 4.67 -4.76 9.65
N GLY A 9 4.91 -4.09 8.52
CA GLY A 9 6.22 -3.58 8.17
C GLY A 9 6.69 -2.47 9.12
N ILE A 10 5.82 -1.52 9.46
CA ILE A 10 6.08 -0.46 10.46
C ILE A 10 6.35 -1.07 11.84
N LYS A 11 5.50 -2.01 12.29
CA LYS A 11 5.67 -2.71 13.58
C LYS A 11 6.96 -3.52 13.68
N SER A 12 7.47 -4.00 12.54
CA SER A 12 8.71 -4.77 12.47
C SER A 12 9.97 -3.89 12.43
N CYS A 13 9.84 -2.56 12.33
CA CYS A 13 10.98 -1.65 12.41
C CYS A 13 11.62 -1.69 13.81
N LYS A 14 12.94 -1.50 13.87
CA LYS A 14 13.70 -1.38 15.12
C LYS A 14 14.46 -0.05 15.13
N PRO A 15 14.12 0.92 16.01
CA PRO A 15 13.01 0.88 16.98
C PRO A 15 11.63 0.93 16.30
N VAL A 16 10.63 0.41 17.00
CA VAL A 16 9.23 0.49 16.57
C VAL A 16 8.78 1.96 16.57
N TRP A 17 7.99 2.34 15.58
CA TRP A 17 7.42 3.67 15.47
C TRP A 17 5.96 3.60 15.03
N LYS A 18 5.22 4.69 15.20
CA LYS A 18 3.82 4.81 14.78
C LYS A 18 3.74 5.70 13.54
N LEU A 19 2.97 5.26 12.56
CA LEU A 19 2.65 6.05 11.38
C LEU A 19 1.45 6.96 11.69
N ASP A 20 1.58 8.24 11.41
CA ASP A 20 0.46 9.19 11.39
C ASP A 20 -0.17 9.17 9.99
N LEU A 21 -1.41 8.70 9.90
CA LEU A 21 -2.12 8.52 8.62
C LEU A 21 -2.37 9.85 7.90
N ALA A 22 -2.71 10.92 8.63
CA ALA A 22 -2.96 12.23 8.05
C ALA A 22 -1.68 12.84 7.47
N LYS A 23 -0.57 12.77 8.23
CA LYS A 23 0.75 13.19 7.73
C LYS A 23 1.21 12.31 6.57
N PHE A 24 0.96 11.00 6.62
CA PHE A 24 1.28 10.10 5.53
C PHE A 24 0.50 10.45 4.26
N ARG A 25 -0.80 10.75 4.36
CA ARG A 25 -1.61 11.21 3.23
C ARG A 25 -1.04 12.49 2.62
N ASN A 26 -0.70 13.47 3.46
CA ASN A 26 -0.09 14.72 3.03
C ASN A 26 1.27 14.49 2.34
N TYR A 27 2.08 13.59 2.87
CA TYR A 27 3.35 13.22 2.27
C TYR A 27 3.16 12.60 0.87
N LEU A 28 2.19 11.71 0.70
CA LEU A 28 1.83 11.14 -0.61
C LEU A 28 1.34 12.23 -1.58
N LEU A 29 0.51 13.16 -1.10
CA LEU A 29 -0.01 14.27 -1.90
C LEU A 29 1.11 15.22 -2.36
N TYR A 30 1.95 15.69 -1.45
CA TYR A 30 2.90 16.75 -1.77
C TYR A 30 4.16 16.24 -2.47
N LYS A 31 4.73 15.11 -2.00
CA LYS A 31 5.97 14.56 -2.56
C LYS A 31 5.73 13.79 -3.85
N TYR A 32 4.68 12.96 -3.90
CA TYR A 32 4.43 12.05 -5.02
C TYR A 32 3.21 12.45 -5.87
N LYS A 33 2.55 13.57 -5.56
CA LYS A 33 1.38 14.08 -6.31
C LYS A 33 0.22 13.10 -6.37
N ILE A 34 0.03 12.30 -5.30
CA ILE A 34 -1.04 11.30 -5.24
C ILE A 34 -2.38 11.97 -4.88
N GLY A 35 -3.22 12.11 -5.90
CA GLY A 35 -4.59 12.63 -5.78
C GLY A 35 -5.57 11.65 -5.13
N ARG A 36 -5.58 10.38 -5.56
CA ARG A 36 -6.43 9.31 -4.99
C ARG A 36 -5.58 8.21 -4.37
N ALA A 37 -5.83 7.88 -3.11
CA ALA A 37 -5.08 6.86 -2.38
C ALA A 37 -6.05 5.80 -1.81
N TYR A 38 -6.02 4.59 -2.38
CA TYR A 38 -6.84 3.47 -1.92
C TYR A 38 -6.11 2.70 -0.83
N TYR A 39 -6.80 2.42 0.27
CA TYR A 39 -6.30 1.69 1.42
C TYR A 39 -7.07 0.37 1.54
N PHE A 40 -6.39 -0.74 1.25
CA PHE A 40 -7.02 -2.05 1.23
C PHE A 40 -6.84 -2.75 2.58
N LEU A 41 -7.95 -3.23 3.12
CA LEU A 41 -8.00 -4.07 4.31
C LEU A 41 -8.75 -5.36 4.00
N GLY A 42 -8.49 -6.38 4.81
CA GLY A 42 -9.18 -7.67 4.73
C GLY A 42 -10.66 -7.54 5.10
N TYR A 43 -11.11 -8.36 6.04
CA TYR A 43 -12.50 -8.33 6.51
C TYR A 43 -12.74 -7.16 7.47
N MET A 44 -13.95 -6.61 7.41
CA MET A 44 -14.44 -5.64 8.37
C MET A 44 -14.61 -6.32 9.74
N SER A 45 -14.16 -5.64 10.80
CA SER A 45 -14.36 -6.04 12.20
C SER A 45 -14.91 -4.85 12.97
N GLU A 46 -15.89 -5.09 13.85
CA GLU A 46 -16.45 -4.07 14.74
C GLU A 46 -15.38 -3.50 15.70
N GLU A 47 -14.37 -4.29 16.05
CA GLU A 47 -13.28 -3.86 16.94
C GLU A 47 -12.35 -2.81 16.31
N ASN A 48 -12.37 -2.67 14.97
CA ASN A 48 -11.46 -1.80 14.23
C ASN A 48 -12.15 -0.53 13.68
N GLN A 49 -13.35 -0.20 14.15
CA GLN A 49 -14.12 0.94 13.63
C GLN A 49 -13.37 2.27 13.78
N GLU A 50 -12.66 2.49 14.90
CA GLU A 50 -11.84 3.69 15.09
C GLU A 50 -10.74 3.80 14.01
N LEU A 51 -10.04 2.71 13.72
CA LEU A 51 -9.03 2.67 12.66
C LEU A 51 -9.64 2.98 11.28
N TYR A 52 -10.84 2.48 11.01
CA TYR A 52 -11.52 2.74 9.73
C TYR A 52 -11.91 4.21 9.59
N ASN A 53 -12.30 4.86 10.68
CA ASN A 53 -12.57 6.29 10.74
C ASN A 53 -11.27 7.07 10.53
N ASP A 54 -10.19 6.74 11.25
CA ASP A 54 -8.89 7.39 11.11
C ASP A 54 -8.37 7.34 9.66
N ILE A 55 -8.53 6.20 8.97
CA ILE A 55 -8.11 6.05 7.57
C ILE A 55 -8.95 6.95 6.65
N GLN A 56 -10.26 7.00 6.84
CA GLN A 56 -11.15 7.81 6.00
C GLN A 56 -10.98 9.30 6.26
N GLU A 57 -10.91 9.73 7.52
CA GLU A 57 -10.66 11.11 7.93
C GLU A 57 -9.30 11.62 7.46
N ALA A 58 -8.28 10.75 7.44
CA ALA A 58 -6.99 11.07 6.82
C ALA A 58 -7.07 11.23 5.29
N GLY A 59 -8.21 10.98 4.64
CA GLY A 59 -8.43 11.19 3.22
C GLY A 59 -8.02 10.02 2.32
N PHE A 60 -8.01 8.79 2.86
CA PHE A 60 -7.86 7.57 2.08
C PHE A 60 -9.22 6.99 1.69
N ILE A 61 -9.27 6.34 0.52
CA ILE A 61 -10.42 5.57 0.07
C ILE A 61 -10.28 4.17 0.64
N LEU A 62 -11.03 3.86 1.69
CA LEU A 62 -11.01 2.55 2.34
C LEU A 62 -11.71 1.51 1.46
N VAL A 63 -11.05 0.37 1.22
CA VAL A 63 -11.56 -0.73 0.41
C VAL A 63 -11.39 -2.03 1.19
N PHE A 64 -12.50 -2.75 1.41
CA PHE A 64 -12.48 -4.06 2.04
C PHE A 64 -12.51 -5.16 1.00
N LYS A 65 -11.85 -6.28 1.31
CA LYS A 65 -12.01 -7.51 0.54
C LYS A 65 -13.46 -7.96 0.57
N GLN A 66 -14.05 -8.20 -0.60
CA GLN A 66 -15.40 -8.75 -0.69
C GLN A 66 -15.38 -10.25 -0.38
N HIS A 67 -15.98 -10.68 0.74
CA HIS A 67 -16.22 -12.10 0.99
C HIS A 67 -17.54 -12.39 1.70
N ASN A 68 -18.12 -13.53 1.32
CA ASN A 68 -19.19 -14.19 2.04
C ASN A 68 -18.68 -14.67 3.42
N PRO A 69 -19.47 -14.46 4.50
CA PRO A 69 -19.13 -14.87 5.88
C PRO A 69 -18.77 -16.36 6.04
N SER A 70 -19.16 -17.21 5.10
CA SER A 70 -19.04 -18.68 5.15
C SER A 70 -17.64 -19.24 4.83
N MET A 71 -16.70 -18.43 4.35
CA MET A 71 -15.33 -18.87 3.98
C MET A 71 -14.32 -18.58 5.11
N LEU A 72 -14.61 -19.09 6.31
CA LEU A 72 -13.77 -19.01 7.52
C LEU A 72 -12.54 -19.97 7.43
N GLY A 73 -11.68 -19.77 6.44
CA GLY A 73 -10.41 -20.50 6.30
C GLY A 73 -9.20 -19.72 6.83
N LYS A 74 -8.14 -20.43 7.24
CA LYS A 74 -6.89 -19.90 7.83
C LYS A 74 -6.11 -18.88 6.97
N LYS A 75 -6.39 -18.75 5.66
CA LYS A 75 -5.81 -17.72 4.75
C LYS A 75 -6.57 -16.40 4.81
N LYS A 76 -6.99 -15.99 6.00
CA LYS A 76 -7.97 -14.92 6.20
C LYS A 76 -7.29 -13.55 6.07
N GLY A 77 -7.69 -12.74 5.09
CA GLY A 77 -7.48 -11.28 5.11
C GLY A 77 -6.43 -10.68 4.17
N ASN A 78 -5.67 -11.49 3.43
CA ASN A 78 -4.78 -11.00 2.37
C ASN A 78 -5.62 -10.31 1.26
N VAL A 79 -5.15 -9.13 0.81
CA VAL A 79 -5.81 -8.24 -0.16
C VAL A 79 -5.08 -8.16 -1.51
N ASP A 80 -4.10 -9.02 -1.74
CA ASP A 80 -3.18 -8.93 -2.88
C ASP A 80 -3.92 -9.07 -4.21
N SER A 81 -4.79 -10.08 -4.32
CA SER A 81 -5.62 -10.28 -5.50
C SER A 81 -6.56 -9.09 -5.73
N ASP A 82 -7.11 -8.51 -4.66
CA ASP A 82 -8.01 -7.35 -4.75
C ASP A 82 -7.26 -6.11 -5.26
N ILE A 83 -6.05 -5.85 -4.76
CA ILE A 83 -5.19 -4.75 -5.23
C ILE A 83 -4.80 -4.96 -6.69
N ILE A 84 -4.31 -6.15 -7.04
CA ILE A 84 -3.90 -6.49 -8.41
C ILE A 84 -5.10 -6.31 -9.35
N PHE A 85 -6.24 -6.90 -9.02
CA PHE A 85 -7.44 -6.82 -9.85
C PHE A 85 -7.97 -5.39 -9.97
N ASN A 86 -7.94 -4.59 -8.90
CA ASN A 86 -8.36 -3.19 -8.95
C ASN A 86 -7.50 -2.40 -9.96
N ILE A 87 -6.17 -2.59 -9.91
CA ILE A 87 -5.24 -1.94 -10.84
C ILE A 87 -5.45 -2.42 -12.27
N MET A 88 -5.55 -3.73 -12.49
CA MET A 88 -5.77 -4.32 -13.82
C MET A 88 -7.12 -3.88 -14.41
N LYS A 89 -8.16 -3.79 -13.59
CA LYS A 89 -9.48 -3.29 -14.00
C LYS A 89 -9.39 -1.84 -14.47
N LYS A 90 -8.67 -0.98 -13.75
CA LYS A 90 -8.47 0.43 -14.15
C LYS A 90 -7.74 0.57 -15.48
N LEU A 91 -6.71 -0.24 -15.69
CA LEU A 91 -5.99 -0.31 -16.97
C LEU A 91 -6.90 -0.79 -18.11
N TYR A 92 -7.58 -1.92 -17.91
CA TYR A 92 -8.46 -2.52 -18.91
C TYR A 92 -9.63 -1.60 -19.28
N LYS A 93 -10.24 -0.94 -18.30
CA LYS A 93 -11.34 0.02 -18.50
C LYS A 93 -10.87 1.39 -18.96
N LYS A 94 -9.56 1.62 -19.12
CA LYS A 94 -8.95 2.90 -19.53
C LYS A 94 -9.42 4.07 -18.65
N GLU A 95 -9.53 3.83 -17.35
CA GLU A 95 -9.85 4.90 -16.40
C GLU A 95 -8.72 5.95 -16.41
N PRO A 96 -9.04 7.25 -16.25
CA PRO A 96 -8.03 8.29 -16.29
C PRO A 96 -7.14 8.25 -15.04
N PHE A 97 -5.85 7.98 -15.24
CA PHE A 97 -4.78 8.17 -14.27
C PHE A 97 -3.40 8.21 -14.96
N ASP A 98 -2.45 8.91 -14.32
CA ASP A 98 -1.11 9.05 -14.86
C ASP A 98 -0.27 7.81 -14.55
N LYS A 99 0.01 7.58 -13.26
CA LYS A 99 0.87 6.51 -12.77
C LYS A 99 0.38 5.97 -11.43
N ILE A 100 0.84 4.77 -11.09
CA ILE A 100 0.50 4.05 -9.86
C ILE A 100 1.68 4.06 -8.91
N LEU A 101 1.39 4.37 -7.63
CA LEU A 101 2.31 4.18 -6.52
C LEU A 101 1.76 3.09 -5.61
N LEU A 102 2.56 2.05 -5.35
CA LEU A 102 2.22 0.95 -4.47
C LEU A 102 2.88 1.15 -3.10
N VAL A 103 2.21 0.72 -2.03
CA VAL A 103 2.78 0.71 -0.68
C VAL A 103 2.62 -0.71 -0.17
N SER A 104 3.71 -1.47 -0.21
CA SER A 104 3.85 -2.84 0.28
C SER A 104 5.31 -3.27 0.15
N GLY A 105 5.76 -4.21 0.97
CA GLY A 105 7.00 -4.96 0.84
C GLY A 105 6.81 -6.34 0.22
N ASP A 106 5.57 -6.75 -0.06
CA ASP A 106 5.27 -8.11 -0.53
C ASP A 106 5.81 -8.39 -1.94
N GLY A 107 6.43 -9.56 -2.10
CA GLY A 107 6.96 -10.05 -3.36
C GLY A 107 5.88 -10.43 -4.36
N ASP A 108 4.66 -10.74 -3.89
CA ASP A 108 3.55 -11.16 -4.75
C ASP A 108 3.12 -10.06 -5.74
N TYR A 109 3.43 -8.79 -5.45
CA TYR A 109 3.21 -7.68 -6.37
C TYR A 109 4.30 -7.50 -7.42
N LYS A 110 5.41 -8.26 -7.40
CA LYS A 110 6.56 -8.04 -8.28
C LYS A 110 6.18 -8.10 -9.76
N MET A 111 5.38 -9.10 -10.15
CA MET A 111 4.92 -9.25 -11.53
C MET A 111 4.09 -8.04 -11.99
N LEU A 112 3.22 -7.53 -11.12
CA LEU A 112 2.44 -6.32 -11.40
C LEU A 112 3.35 -5.10 -11.55
N VAL A 113 4.33 -4.94 -10.66
CA VAL A 113 5.29 -3.83 -10.72
C VAL A 113 6.07 -3.85 -12.04
N ASP A 114 6.59 -5.01 -12.45
CA ASP A 114 7.32 -5.13 -13.72
C ASP A 114 6.45 -4.80 -14.92
N PHE A 115 5.23 -5.32 -14.93
CA PHE A 115 4.25 -5.01 -15.97
C PHE A 115 3.96 -3.50 -16.04
N LEU A 116 3.66 -2.86 -14.91
CA LEU A 116 3.40 -1.42 -14.88
C LEU A 116 4.60 -0.56 -15.30
N ILE A 117 5.83 -1.04 -15.06
CA ILE A 117 7.05 -0.34 -15.52
C ILE A 117 7.14 -0.36 -17.04
N VAL A 118 6.88 -1.52 -17.67
CA VAL A 118 6.88 -1.69 -19.13
C VAL A 118 5.77 -0.86 -19.78
N GLU A 119 4.60 -0.81 -19.16
CA GLU A 119 3.46 0.00 -19.62
C GLU A 119 3.63 1.51 -19.34
N GLU A 120 4.76 1.95 -18.78
CA GLU A 120 5.03 3.33 -18.34
C GLU A 120 4.02 3.90 -17.33
N LYS A 121 3.22 3.03 -16.70
CA LYS A 121 2.18 3.35 -15.71
C LYS A 121 2.65 3.22 -14.27
N PHE A 122 3.91 2.87 -14.02
CA PHE A 122 4.47 2.78 -12.68
C PHE A 122 5.19 4.05 -12.24
N SER A 123 4.87 4.53 -11.04
CA SER A 123 5.57 5.61 -10.37
C SER A 123 6.66 5.06 -9.44
N LYS A 124 6.23 4.33 -8.38
CA LYS A 124 7.12 3.88 -7.32
C LYS A 124 6.46 2.84 -6.42
N ILE A 125 7.25 1.97 -5.77
CA ILE A 125 6.83 1.20 -4.59
C ILE A 125 7.46 1.81 -3.33
N LEU A 126 6.64 2.06 -2.30
CA LEU A 126 7.12 2.49 -0.99
C LEU A 126 7.15 1.29 -0.05
N PHE A 127 8.35 0.91 0.34
CA PHE A 127 8.57 -0.17 1.29
C PHE A 127 8.40 0.36 2.72
N PRO A 128 7.53 -0.24 3.54
CA PRO A 128 7.38 0.17 4.94
C PRO A 128 8.68 0.02 5.74
N ASN A 129 9.44 -1.05 5.46
CA ASN A 129 10.64 -1.45 6.17
C ASN A 129 11.65 -2.09 5.20
N LYS A 130 12.95 -1.77 5.34
CA LYS A 130 14.00 -2.30 4.44
C LYS A 130 14.17 -3.80 4.54
N GLN A 131 14.01 -4.38 5.73
CA GLN A 131 14.16 -5.82 5.98
C GLN A 131 12.95 -6.61 5.50
N PHE A 132 11.78 -5.96 5.42
CA PHE A 132 10.52 -6.59 5.02
C PHE A 132 10.26 -6.49 3.50
N ALA A 133 11.10 -5.75 2.77
CA ALA A 133 11.02 -5.70 1.32
C ALA A 133 11.50 -7.03 0.72
N SER A 134 10.65 -7.66 -0.09
CA SER A 134 11.00 -8.91 -0.77
C SER A 134 12.31 -8.79 -1.56
N SER A 135 13.14 -9.83 -1.48
CA SER A 135 14.42 -9.91 -2.21
C SER A 135 14.23 -9.81 -3.73
N LEU A 136 13.03 -10.10 -4.24
CA LEU A 136 12.64 -9.93 -5.64
C LEU A 136 12.84 -8.49 -6.13
N TYR A 137 12.72 -7.50 -5.25
CA TYR A 137 12.89 -6.09 -5.61
C TYR A 137 14.34 -5.63 -5.70
N LYS A 138 15.33 -6.45 -5.34
CA LYS A 138 16.77 -6.07 -5.41
C LYS A 138 17.24 -5.67 -6.83
N LYS A 139 16.51 -6.12 -7.86
CA LYS A 139 16.87 -5.88 -9.28
C LYS A 139 16.15 -4.68 -9.89
N ILE A 140 15.19 -4.06 -9.19
CA ILE A 140 14.46 -2.92 -9.78
C ILE A 140 15.29 -1.63 -9.68
N PRO A 141 15.30 -0.77 -10.70
CA PRO A 141 16.00 0.50 -10.66
C PRO A 141 15.64 1.38 -9.45
N ASN A 142 16.64 2.07 -8.87
CA ASN A 142 16.47 2.93 -7.68
C ASN A 142 15.38 4.01 -7.83
N LYS A 143 15.09 4.45 -9.06
CA LYS A 143 14.00 5.41 -9.30
C LYS A 143 12.62 4.86 -8.92
N TYR A 144 12.44 3.54 -8.93
CA TYR A 144 11.16 2.87 -8.74
C TYR A 144 10.85 2.43 -7.31
N TYR A 145 11.72 2.68 -6.33
CA TYR A 145 11.38 2.46 -4.92
C TYR A 145 11.83 3.57 -3.98
N ASP A 146 11.29 3.59 -2.77
CA ASP A 146 11.78 4.38 -1.62
C ASP A 146 11.35 3.67 -0.33
N TYR A 147 11.96 4.00 0.80
CA TYR A 147 11.68 3.38 2.09
C TYR A 147 11.03 4.38 3.03
N LEU A 148 9.89 4.01 3.62
CA LEU A 148 9.21 4.84 4.63
C LEU A 148 10.02 4.95 5.92
N GLU A 149 10.83 3.95 6.22
CA GLU A 149 11.68 3.95 7.41
C GLU A 149 12.91 4.89 7.34
N ASN A 150 13.19 5.50 6.19
CA ASN A 150 14.28 6.48 6.09
C ASN A 150 14.01 7.65 7.04
N GLU A 151 15.00 8.08 7.82
CA GLU A 151 14.82 9.08 8.88
C GLU A 151 14.24 10.43 8.39
N GLY A 152 14.63 10.87 7.18
CA GLY A 152 14.05 12.06 6.55
C GLY A 152 12.58 11.90 6.16
N VAL A 153 12.13 10.66 5.91
CA VAL A 153 10.73 10.32 5.62
C VAL A 153 9.97 10.16 6.93
N LYS A 154 10.46 9.36 7.88
CA LYS A 154 9.85 9.18 9.22
C LYS A 154 9.54 10.50 9.89
N ARG A 155 10.45 11.47 9.91
CA ARG A 155 10.20 12.79 10.52
C ARG A 155 8.99 13.53 9.93
N LYS A 156 8.58 13.22 8.70
CA LYS A 156 7.44 13.84 8.03
C LYS A 156 6.13 13.09 8.27
N ILE A 157 6.17 11.81 8.66
CA ILE A 157 5.00 10.91 8.69
C ILE A 157 4.83 10.16 10.02
N LYS A 158 5.69 10.42 11.01
CA LYS A 158 5.60 9.94 12.39
C LYS A 158 4.82 10.93 13.25
#